data_AF-A0A4R4TXM2-F1
#
_entry.id   AF-A0A4R4TXM2-F1
#
_cell.length_a   1.000
_cell.length_b   1.000
_cell.length_c   1.000
_cell.angle_alpha   90.00
_cell.angle_beta   90.00
_cell.angle_gamma   90.00
#
_symmetry.space_group_name_H-M   'P 1'
#
loop_
_entity.id
_entity.type
_entity.pdbx_description
1 polymer ?
#
loop_
_entity_poly.entity_id
_entity_poly.type
_entity_poly.pdbx_seq_one_letter_code
_entity_poly.pdbx_strand_id
1 'polypeptide(L)'
;MRPGRDRGEGAVSHIAVILVIAAAVAVVATSPVGGKIAGGLESAICEVSGGGGCGIRSRAGDGEPPLTSPPTPGGSGPEGQPREPSPSPGPPVEEPPPPPKSTEQIETEAVLNETQAGRDALRWVEDNGVRVVYRNGGGSYWSDADNVFYIDTSQTPVERANTFIHEVNHAKNRNVPDPKEMSREEYIDAAIEEETQGVIDEIENNQELQRLRGKNAPPDTLLQAEYEAAYRDAVNAENKARAQAQRPPLTPGEERRVGEAAGRQRVKEAFENGEVVSSVDGNTYPDNYGDAWDDANKSCFLWIFC
;
A
#
# COMPACT_ATOMS: atom_id res chain seq x y z
N MET A 1 29.29 -31.24 16.22
CA MET A 1 28.77 -31.11 17.60
C MET A 1 28.92 -29.64 17.98
N ARG A 2 27.92 -28.83 18.32
CA ARG A 2 26.51 -29.02 18.72
C ARG A 2 25.62 -27.97 18.02
N PRO A 3 24.32 -28.26 17.81
CA PRO A 3 23.32 -27.31 17.32
C PRO A 3 22.84 -26.38 18.46
N GLY A 4 22.80 -25.07 18.20
CA GLY A 4 22.05 -24.11 19.00
C GLY A 4 20.62 -24.07 18.48
N ARG A 5 19.70 -24.67 19.23
CA ARG A 5 18.25 -24.56 19.04
C ARG A 5 17.79 -23.28 19.72
N ASP A 6 17.48 -22.25 18.96
CA ASP A 6 16.57 -21.22 19.43
C ASP A 6 15.15 -21.79 19.36
N ARG A 7 14.53 -21.82 20.53
CA ARG A 7 13.20 -22.36 20.75
C ARG A 7 12.21 -21.30 20.30
N GLY A 8 11.37 -21.64 19.33
CA GLY A 8 10.17 -20.86 19.04
C GLY A 8 9.34 -20.66 20.30
N GLU A 9 8.96 -19.42 20.57
CA GLU A 9 7.93 -19.09 21.55
C GLU A 9 6.63 -19.75 21.09
N GLY A 10 6.27 -20.86 21.73
CA GLY A 10 5.09 -21.64 21.33
C GLY A 10 3.80 -20.86 21.50
N ALA A 11 2.78 -21.23 20.72
CA ALA A 11 1.40 -20.70 20.72
C ALA A 11 0.75 -20.50 22.11
N VAL A 12 1.30 -21.13 23.15
CA VAL A 12 0.92 -20.93 24.56
C VAL A 12 1.11 -19.48 25.04
N SER A 13 2.14 -18.77 24.53
CA SER A 13 2.37 -17.36 24.88
C SER A 13 1.23 -16.45 24.38
N HIS A 14 0.79 -16.68 23.13
CA HIS A 14 -0.27 -15.89 22.50
C HIS A 14 -1.63 -16.10 23.18
N ILE A 15 -1.95 -17.34 23.55
CA ILE A 15 -3.18 -17.66 24.29
C ILE A 15 -3.21 -16.94 25.64
N ALA A 16 -2.07 -16.83 26.35
CA ALA A 16 -2.01 -16.14 27.63
C ALA A 16 -2.31 -14.64 27.49
N VAL A 17 -1.77 -13.98 26.45
CA VAL A 17 -2.04 -12.55 26.19
C VAL A 17 -3.51 -12.32 25.84
N ILE A 18 -4.09 -13.15 24.98
CA ILE A 18 -5.51 -13.04 24.59
C ILE A 18 -6.42 -13.20 25.81
N LEU A 19 -6.13 -14.16 26.70
CA LEU A 19 -6.92 -14.36 27.93
C LEU A 19 -6.80 -13.17 28.89
N VAL A 20 -5.64 -12.53 28.99
CA VAL A 20 -5.46 -11.31 29.82
C VAL A 20 -6.25 -10.14 29.25
N ILE A 21 -6.23 -9.94 27.92
CA ILE A 21 -7.00 -8.87 27.26
C ILE A 21 -8.50 -9.13 27.45
N ALA A 22 -8.98 -10.35 27.22
CA ALA A 22 -10.38 -10.71 27.40
C ALA A 22 -10.84 -10.49 28.86
N ALA A 23 -10.00 -10.84 29.84
CA ALA A 23 -10.28 -10.59 31.25
C ALA A 23 -10.33 -9.08 31.57
N ALA A 24 -9.41 -8.29 31.02
CA ALA A 24 -9.41 -6.83 31.20
C ALA A 24 -10.67 -6.18 30.59
N VAL A 25 -11.06 -6.59 29.38
CA VAL A 25 -12.29 -6.11 28.72
C VAL A 25 -13.53 -6.51 29.53
N ALA A 26 -13.61 -7.74 30.04
CA ALA A 26 -14.72 -8.18 30.88
C ALA A 26 -14.81 -7.39 32.21
N VAL A 27 -13.67 -7.07 32.83
CA VAL A 27 -13.62 -6.23 34.04
C VAL A 27 -14.10 -4.80 33.74
N VAL A 28 -13.67 -4.22 32.62
CA VAL A 28 -14.13 -2.87 32.22
C VAL A 28 -15.63 -2.88 31.92
N ALA A 29 -16.13 -3.88 31.19
CA ALA A 29 -17.53 -4.01 30.80
C ALA A 29 -18.48 -4.22 31.98
N THR A 30 -18.01 -4.89 33.04
CA THR A 30 -18.80 -5.12 34.26
C THR A 30 -18.59 -4.06 35.34
N SER A 31 -17.61 -3.16 35.16
CA SER A 31 -17.39 -2.05 36.08
C SER A 31 -18.44 -0.95 35.89
N PRO A 32 -18.91 -0.30 36.97
CA PRO A 32 -19.79 0.88 36.90
C PRO A 32 -19.17 2.09 36.17
N VAL A 33 -17.90 1.98 35.75
CA VAL A 33 -17.15 3.01 35.01
C VAL A 33 -17.49 2.97 33.52
N GLY A 34 -17.84 1.81 32.95
CA GLY A 34 -18.16 1.67 31.52
C GLY A 34 -19.34 2.55 31.08
N GLY A 35 -20.38 2.67 31.91
CA GLY A 35 -21.52 3.56 31.65
C GLY A 35 -21.17 5.05 31.65
N LYS A 36 -20.09 5.46 32.33
CA LYS A 36 -19.64 6.86 32.35
C LYS A 36 -18.79 7.22 31.14
N ILE A 37 -18.08 6.26 30.56
CA ILE A 37 -17.26 6.48 29.35
C ILE A 37 -18.15 6.51 28.10
N ALA A 38 -19.12 5.60 27.99
CA ALA A 38 -20.07 5.58 26.87
C ALA A 38 -20.93 6.85 26.80
N GLY A 39 -21.46 7.32 27.94
CA GLY A 39 -22.21 8.59 28.00
C GLY A 39 -21.34 9.83 27.78
N GLY A 40 -20.04 9.74 28.06
CA GLY A 40 -19.07 10.81 27.79
C GLY A 40 -18.79 10.98 26.29
N LEU A 41 -18.69 9.87 25.54
CA LEU A 41 -18.52 9.92 24.08
C LEU A 41 -19.75 10.48 23.36
N GLU A 42 -20.96 10.08 23.74
CA GLU A 42 -22.19 10.63 23.14
C GLU A 42 -22.33 12.14 23.37
N SER A 43 -21.96 12.62 24.57
CA SER A 43 -22.00 14.05 24.90
C SER A 43 -20.97 14.85 24.09
N ALA A 44 -19.75 14.33 23.92
CA ALA A 44 -18.71 14.97 23.14
C ALA A 44 -19.05 15.02 21.63
N ILE A 45 -19.71 13.99 21.09
CA ILE A 45 -20.16 13.95 19.70
C ILE A 45 -21.28 14.99 19.46
N CYS A 46 -22.23 15.14 20.38
CA CYS A 46 -23.28 16.17 20.27
C CYS A 46 -22.71 17.61 20.44
N GLU A 47 -21.61 17.78 21.18
CA GLU A 47 -20.94 19.08 21.33
C GLU A 47 -20.17 19.51 20.07
N VAL A 48 -19.49 18.58 19.40
CA VAL A 48 -18.74 18.85 18.16
C VAL A 48 -19.64 19.02 16.94
N SER A 49 -20.79 18.35 16.90
CA SER A 49 -21.73 18.43 15.77
C SER A 49 -22.66 19.65 15.81
N GLY A 50 -22.59 20.49 16.86
CA GLY A 50 -23.21 21.82 16.90
C GLY A 50 -24.74 21.86 16.74
N GLY A 51 -25.42 20.72 16.85
CA GLY A 51 -26.85 20.59 16.54
C GLY A 51 -27.70 20.35 17.79
N GLY A 52 -28.56 21.30 18.13
CA GLY A 52 -29.53 21.21 19.24
C GLY A 52 -30.68 20.20 19.02
N GLY A 53 -30.35 18.96 18.66
CA GLY A 53 -31.33 17.95 18.23
C GLY A 53 -31.03 16.50 18.63
N CYS A 54 -30.14 16.25 19.60
CA CYS A 54 -29.93 14.90 20.16
C CYS A 54 -31.09 14.52 21.11
N GLY A 55 -32.27 14.22 20.56
CA GLY A 55 -33.43 13.76 21.30
C GLY A 55 -34.18 12.69 20.52
N ILE A 56 -33.94 11.42 20.86
CA ILE A 56 -34.66 10.28 20.28
C ILE A 56 -36.15 10.40 20.65
N ARG A 57 -36.97 10.80 19.68
CA ARG A 57 -38.42 10.53 19.70
C ARG A 57 -38.68 9.32 18.83
N SER A 58 -38.88 8.18 19.48
CA SER A 58 -39.55 7.02 18.87
C SER A 58 -40.97 7.43 18.49
N ARG A 59 -41.28 7.44 17.20
CA ARG A 59 -42.66 7.55 16.70
C ARG A 59 -42.87 6.55 15.58
N ALA A 60 -43.61 5.49 15.92
CA ALA A 60 -44.35 4.68 14.97
C ALA A 60 -45.41 5.53 14.27
N GLY A 61 -45.62 5.33 12.98
CA GLY A 61 -46.72 5.95 12.24
C GLY A 61 -46.50 6.00 10.73
N ASP A 62 -47.09 5.01 10.07
CA ASP A 62 -47.99 5.12 8.90
C ASP A 62 -47.49 5.68 7.56
N GLY A 63 -47.79 4.90 6.51
CA GLY A 63 -47.34 5.07 5.15
C GLY A 63 -47.83 6.33 4.42
N GLU A 64 -47.06 6.71 3.41
CA GLU A 64 -47.49 7.57 2.32
C GLU A 64 -46.89 7.04 1.00
N PRO A 65 -47.68 6.87 -0.07
CA PRO A 65 -47.22 6.31 -1.34
C PRO A 65 -46.46 7.34 -2.20
N PRO A 66 -45.63 6.89 -3.17
CA PRO A 66 -44.82 7.78 -4.00
C PRO A 66 -45.67 8.49 -5.06
N LEU A 67 -45.63 9.82 -5.05
CA LEU A 67 -46.14 10.66 -6.13
C LEU A 67 -45.15 10.66 -7.31
N THR A 68 -45.61 10.11 -8.42
CA THR A 68 -45.04 10.19 -9.75
C THR A 68 -45.05 11.65 -10.27
N SER A 69 -43.88 12.20 -10.58
CA SER A 69 -43.77 13.45 -11.33
C SER A 69 -43.93 13.21 -12.84
N PRO A 70 -44.76 14.00 -13.55
CA PRO A 70 -44.97 13.85 -14.99
C PRO A 70 -43.82 14.46 -15.83
N PRO A 71 -43.65 14.03 -17.09
CA PRO A 71 -42.69 14.62 -18.03
C PRO A 71 -43.14 16.00 -18.52
N THR A 72 -42.28 17.01 -18.35
CA THR A 72 -42.50 18.37 -18.86
C THR A 72 -42.30 18.41 -20.39
N PRO A 73 -43.30 18.81 -21.20
CA PRO A 73 -43.16 18.91 -22.64
C PRO A 73 -42.49 20.23 -23.08
N GLY A 74 -41.65 20.11 -24.11
CA GLY A 74 -41.17 21.12 -25.06
C GLY A 74 -41.54 22.59 -24.83
N GLY A 75 -40.58 23.35 -24.31
CA GLY A 75 -40.58 24.81 -24.38
C GLY A 75 -39.81 25.30 -25.61
N SER A 76 -40.54 25.69 -26.65
CA SER A 76 -40.02 26.43 -27.80
C SER A 76 -39.57 27.83 -27.33
N GLY A 77 -38.26 28.02 -27.19
CA GLY A 77 -37.68 29.31 -26.79
C GLY A 77 -37.76 30.37 -27.90
N PRO A 78 -37.85 31.67 -27.55
CA PRO A 78 -38.02 32.73 -28.52
C PRO A 78 -36.74 32.95 -29.35
N GLU A 79 -36.86 32.84 -30.67
CA GLU A 79 -35.88 33.40 -31.61
C GLU A 79 -35.83 34.93 -31.44
N GLY A 80 -34.61 35.48 -31.29
CA GLY A 80 -34.37 36.86 -31.73
C GLY A 80 -33.76 37.87 -30.74
N GLN A 81 -33.16 37.49 -29.62
CA GLN A 81 -32.30 38.44 -28.89
C GLN A 81 -30.86 38.41 -29.46
N PRO A 82 -30.31 39.57 -29.90
CA PRO A 82 -28.91 39.70 -30.28
C PRO A 82 -28.05 39.26 -29.09
N ARG A 83 -27.29 38.16 -29.25
CA ARG A 83 -26.33 37.73 -28.23
C ARG A 83 -25.30 38.84 -28.09
N GLU A 84 -25.24 39.44 -26.90
CA GLU A 84 -24.14 40.35 -26.56
C GLU A 84 -22.82 39.63 -26.84
N PRO A 85 -21.84 40.29 -27.47
CA PRO A 85 -20.54 39.69 -27.72
C PRO A 85 -19.96 39.24 -26.38
N SER A 86 -19.71 37.94 -26.25
CA SER A 86 -19.07 37.39 -25.04
C SER A 86 -17.78 38.18 -24.78
N PRO A 87 -17.56 38.70 -23.56
CA PRO A 87 -16.34 39.42 -23.23
C PRO A 87 -15.15 38.52 -23.56
N SER A 88 -14.16 39.08 -24.25
CA SER A 88 -12.93 38.37 -24.56
C SER A 88 -12.40 37.72 -23.28
N PRO A 89 -12.00 36.44 -23.33
CA PRO A 89 -11.30 35.81 -22.22
C PRO A 89 -10.17 36.73 -21.79
N GLY A 90 -10.15 37.12 -20.52
CA GLY A 90 -9.05 37.91 -19.99
C GLY A 90 -7.71 37.20 -20.22
N PRO A 91 -6.59 37.91 -20.08
CA PRO A 91 -5.29 37.26 -20.10
C PRO A 91 -5.28 36.06 -19.13
N PRO A 92 -4.63 34.94 -19.48
CA PRO A 92 -4.49 33.81 -18.57
C PRO A 92 -4.01 34.31 -17.21
N VAL A 93 -4.70 33.92 -16.14
CA VAL A 93 -4.23 34.20 -14.78
C VAL A 93 -2.90 33.47 -14.65
N GLU A 94 -1.82 34.20 -14.36
CA GLU A 94 -0.52 33.57 -14.08
C GLU A 94 -0.71 32.57 -12.93
N GLU A 95 -0.40 31.31 -13.20
CA GLU A 95 -0.43 30.29 -12.15
C GLU A 95 0.65 30.63 -11.12
N PRO A 96 0.33 30.57 -9.81
CA PRO A 96 1.33 30.79 -8.79
C PRO A 96 2.48 29.78 -8.97
N PRO A 97 3.73 30.20 -8.71
CA PRO A 97 4.86 29.29 -8.83
C PRO A 97 4.67 28.08 -7.91
N PRO A 98 5.19 26.90 -8.29
CA PRO A 98 5.10 25.73 -7.44
C PRO A 98 5.80 26.03 -6.10
N PRO A 99 5.30 25.47 -4.98
CA PRO A 99 5.96 25.62 -3.69
C PRO A 99 7.39 25.07 -3.76
N PRO A 100 8.33 25.64 -3.00
CA PRO A 100 9.69 25.12 -2.94
C PRO A 100 9.69 23.69 -2.40
N LYS A 101 10.62 22.85 -2.89
CA LYS A 101 10.82 21.47 -2.41
C LYS A 101 11.26 21.47 -0.95
N SER A 102 10.78 20.49 -0.16
CA SER A 102 11.24 20.30 1.22
C SER A 102 12.66 19.73 1.26
N THR A 103 13.33 19.80 2.42
CA THR A 103 14.65 19.17 2.61
C THR A 103 14.60 17.68 2.34
N GLU A 104 13.55 16.99 2.84
CA GLU A 104 13.38 15.56 2.70
C GLU A 104 13.18 15.15 1.24
N GLN A 105 12.45 15.96 0.47
CA GLN A 105 12.31 15.77 -0.97
C GLN A 105 13.66 15.93 -1.67
N ILE A 106 14.42 16.98 -1.38
CA ILE A 106 15.73 17.23 -1.98
C ILE A 106 16.69 16.07 -1.69
N GLU A 107 16.75 15.61 -0.44
CA GLU A 107 17.61 14.50 -0.03
C GLU A 107 17.21 13.17 -0.69
N THR A 108 15.92 12.88 -0.77
CA THR A 108 15.42 11.64 -1.39
C THR A 108 15.68 11.63 -2.89
N GLU A 109 15.37 12.72 -3.58
CA GLU A 109 15.66 12.87 -5.00
C GLU A 109 17.16 12.84 -5.29
N ALA A 110 18.01 13.35 -4.39
CA ALA A 110 19.46 13.26 -4.55
C ALA A 110 19.92 11.79 -4.59
N VAL A 111 19.39 10.92 -3.71
CA VAL A 111 19.70 9.49 -3.72
C VAL A 111 19.14 8.81 -4.98
N LEU A 112 17.87 9.08 -5.33
CA LEU A 112 17.24 8.51 -6.54
C LEU A 112 18.01 8.86 -7.82
N ASN A 113 18.62 10.04 -7.89
CA ASN A 113 19.40 10.46 -9.06
C ASN A 113 20.74 9.71 -9.23
N GLU A 114 21.23 9.02 -8.20
CA GLU A 114 22.49 8.25 -8.27
C GLU A 114 22.35 7.00 -9.14
N THR A 115 21.19 6.34 -9.11
CA THR A 115 20.93 5.04 -9.77
C THR A 115 20.13 5.19 -11.05
N GLN A 116 20.19 4.20 -11.93
CA GLN A 116 19.34 4.19 -13.12
C GLN A 116 17.87 3.97 -12.74
N ALA A 117 17.60 3.02 -11.85
CA ALA A 117 16.25 2.73 -11.36
C ALA A 117 15.58 3.96 -10.72
N GLY A 118 16.29 4.70 -9.88
CA GLY A 118 15.76 5.90 -9.24
C GLY A 118 15.47 7.04 -10.22
N ARG A 119 16.33 7.25 -11.23
CA ARG A 119 16.04 8.21 -12.31
C ARG A 119 14.82 7.81 -13.13
N ASP A 120 14.66 6.53 -13.44
CA ASP A 120 13.51 6.03 -14.19
C ASP A 120 12.22 6.14 -13.37
N ALA A 121 12.27 5.92 -12.05
CA ALA A 121 11.15 6.12 -11.13
C ALA A 121 10.73 7.59 -11.06
N LEU A 122 11.68 8.51 -10.90
CA LEU A 122 11.42 9.97 -10.91
C LEU A 122 10.77 10.41 -12.22
N ARG A 123 11.32 9.95 -13.35
CA ARG A 123 10.76 10.26 -14.67
C ARG A 123 9.35 9.70 -14.82
N TRP A 124 9.09 8.48 -14.36
CA TRP A 124 7.75 7.90 -14.44
C TRP A 124 6.73 8.72 -13.64
N VAL A 125 7.09 9.18 -12.43
CA VAL A 125 6.23 10.05 -11.61
C VAL A 125 5.92 11.37 -12.30
N GLU A 126 6.93 12.00 -12.91
CA GLU A 126 6.75 13.22 -13.70
C GLU A 126 5.86 12.99 -14.93
N ASP A 127 6.16 11.96 -15.73
CA ASP A 127 5.44 11.62 -16.96
C ASP A 127 3.96 11.27 -16.69
N ASN A 128 3.62 10.80 -15.48
CA ASN A 128 2.26 10.41 -15.09
C ASN A 128 1.57 11.44 -14.15
N GLY A 129 2.18 12.61 -13.92
CA GLY A 129 1.58 13.67 -13.10
C GLY A 129 1.28 13.24 -11.66
N VAL A 130 2.06 12.31 -11.12
CA VAL A 130 1.91 11.82 -9.75
C VAL A 130 2.45 12.85 -8.78
N ARG A 131 1.62 13.25 -7.80
CA ARG A 131 2.05 14.20 -6.77
C ARG A 131 2.75 13.45 -5.64
N VAL A 132 3.84 14.01 -5.12
CA VAL A 132 4.59 13.39 -4.01
C VAL A 132 4.49 14.27 -2.77
N VAL A 133 4.06 13.68 -1.65
CA VAL A 133 3.89 14.34 -0.36
C VAL A 133 4.79 13.67 0.67
N TYR A 134 5.79 14.40 1.12
CA TYR A 134 6.67 13.99 2.21
C TYR A 134 6.03 14.38 3.54
N ARG A 135 5.80 13.42 4.44
CA ARG A 135 5.23 13.66 5.77
C ARG A 135 5.79 12.71 6.81
N ASN A 136 5.75 13.11 8.07
CA ASN A 136 6.27 12.29 9.17
C ASN A 136 5.22 11.29 9.66
N GLY A 137 5.58 10.00 9.66
CA GLY A 137 4.76 8.91 10.17
C GLY A 137 3.64 8.47 9.23
N GLY A 138 2.96 7.39 9.63
CA GLY A 138 1.84 6.80 8.89
C GLY A 138 2.25 5.88 7.73
N GLY A 139 3.56 5.64 7.56
CA GLY A 139 4.07 4.82 6.47
C GLY A 139 4.05 5.54 5.12
N SER A 140 4.71 4.90 4.15
CA SER A 140 4.63 5.29 2.75
C SER A 140 3.57 4.44 2.05
N TYR A 141 2.85 5.06 1.11
CA TYR A 141 1.91 4.35 0.26
C TYR A 141 1.51 5.21 -0.96
N TRP A 142 1.03 4.53 -1.99
CA TRP A 142 0.31 5.10 -3.13
C TRP A 142 -1.19 5.26 -2.85
N SER A 143 -1.72 6.48 -3.04
CA SER A 143 -3.16 6.74 -3.07
C SER A 143 -3.64 6.83 -4.52
N ASP A 144 -4.34 5.78 -4.97
CA ASP A 144 -4.92 5.75 -6.32
C ASP A 144 -5.98 6.84 -6.56
N ALA A 145 -6.78 7.12 -5.53
CA ALA A 145 -7.88 8.07 -5.60
C ALA A 145 -7.38 9.51 -5.80
N ASP A 146 -6.26 9.86 -5.16
CA ASP A 146 -5.72 11.22 -5.18
C ASP A 146 -4.61 11.41 -6.22
N ASN A 147 -4.13 10.32 -6.83
CA ASN A 147 -2.92 10.29 -7.64
C ASN A 147 -1.69 10.82 -6.87
N VAL A 148 -1.51 10.37 -5.61
CA VAL A 148 -0.50 10.87 -4.67
C VAL A 148 0.35 9.77 -4.03
N PHE A 149 1.67 9.91 -4.07
CA PHE A 149 2.58 9.21 -3.17
C PHE A 149 2.70 9.93 -1.84
N TYR A 150 2.49 9.20 -0.75
CA TYR A 150 2.87 9.63 0.58
C TYR A 150 4.18 8.94 0.95
N ILE A 151 5.22 9.71 1.30
CA ILE A 151 6.54 9.20 1.66
C ILE A 151 6.83 9.56 3.11
N ASP A 152 7.10 8.54 3.95
CA ASP A 152 7.38 8.71 5.37
C ASP A 152 8.76 9.33 5.61
N THR A 153 8.79 10.53 6.20
CA THR A 153 10.03 11.26 6.47
C THR A 153 10.81 10.74 7.67
N SER A 154 10.27 9.79 8.43
CA SER A 154 10.99 9.14 9.54
C SER A 154 12.09 8.17 9.06
N GLN A 155 12.00 7.73 7.80
CA GLN A 155 13.01 6.95 7.10
C GLN A 155 14.24 7.78 6.71
N THR A 156 15.40 7.14 6.62
CA THR A 156 16.61 7.75 6.06
C THR A 156 16.44 8.08 4.57
N PRO A 157 17.24 8.99 3.99
CA PRO A 157 17.14 9.30 2.56
C PRO A 157 17.26 8.09 1.62
N VAL A 158 18.04 7.07 2.00
CA VAL A 158 18.17 5.84 1.21
C VAL A 158 16.92 4.97 1.32
N GLU A 159 16.40 4.76 2.52
CA GLU A 159 15.16 4.00 2.73
C GLU A 159 13.97 4.68 2.02
N ARG A 160 13.89 6.01 2.06
CA ARG A 160 12.87 6.76 1.31
C ARG A 160 13.00 6.57 -0.19
N ALA A 161 14.22 6.54 -0.72
CA ALA A 161 14.45 6.34 -2.15
C ALA A 161 14.05 4.92 -2.60
N ASN A 162 14.39 3.90 -1.81
CA ASN A 162 13.94 2.52 -2.08
C ASN A 162 12.41 2.43 -1.99
N THR A 163 11.81 2.95 -0.92
CA THR A 163 10.35 2.98 -0.75
C THR A 163 9.67 3.72 -1.90
N PHE A 164 10.21 4.84 -2.36
CA PHE A 164 9.68 5.57 -3.52
C PHE A 164 9.62 4.70 -4.78
N ILE A 165 10.64 3.88 -5.02
CA ILE A 165 10.66 2.94 -6.16
C ILE A 165 9.59 1.86 -5.98
N HIS A 166 9.38 1.37 -4.75
CA HIS A 166 8.29 0.46 -4.43
C HIS A 166 6.93 1.09 -4.74
N GLU A 167 6.67 2.33 -4.31
CA GLU A 167 5.40 3.01 -4.61
C GLU A 167 5.16 3.20 -6.11
N VAL A 168 6.22 3.39 -6.89
CA VAL A 168 6.13 3.41 -8.36
C VAL A 168 5.69 2.06 -8.92
N ASN A 169 6.10 0.94 -8.32
CA ASN A 169 5.60 -0.39 -8.71
C ASN A 169 4.09 -0.48 -8.47
N HIS A 170 3.58 -0.06 -7.31
CA HIS A 170 2.13 -0.03 -7.07
C HIS A 170 1.38 0.83 -8.09
N ALA A 171 1.86 2.04 -8.36
CA ALA A 171 1.18 2.93 -9.29
C ALA A 171 1.22 2.42 -10.75
N LYS A 172 2.30 1.73 -11.16
CA LYS A 172 2.38 1.07 -12.48
C LYS A 172 1.38 -0.07 -12.64
N ASN A 173 1.11 -0.78 -11.55
CA ASN A 173 0.16 -1.89 -11.49
C ASN A 173 -1.24 -1.42 -11.04
N ARG A 174 -1.56 -0.12 -11.18
CA ARG A 174 -2.90 0.40 -10.88
C ARG A 174 -3.99 -0.45 -11.55
N ASN A 175 -4.98 -0.86 -10.76
CA ASN A 175 -6.11 -1.72 -11.13
C ASN A 175 -5.74 -3.19 -11.45
N VAL A 176 -4.50 -3.63 -11.22
CA VAL A 176 -4.10 -5.02 -11.35
C VAL A 176 -3.17 -5.41 -10.19
N PRO A 177 -3.54 -6.37 -9.34
CA PRO A 177 -4.66 -7.28 -9.47
C PRO A 177 -6.02 -6.64 -9.15
N ASP A 178 -7.07 -7.07 -9.87
CA ASP A 178 -8.45 -6.61 -9.66
C ASP A 178 -9.26 -7.69 -8.92
N PRO A 179 -9.67 -7.46 -7.66
CA PRO A 179 -10.39 -8.47 -6.89
C PRO A 179 -11.80 -8.75 -7.45
N LYS A 180 -12.37 -7.89 -8.30
CA LYS A 180 -13.70 -8.09 -8.90
C LYS A 180 -13.66 -8.98 -10.15
N GLU A 181 -12.50 -9.08 -10.78
CA GLU A 181 -12.31 -9.81 -12.04
C GLU A 181 -11.51 -11.11 -11.86
N MET A 182 -10.92 -11.33 -10.68
CA MET A 182 -10.11 -12.51 -10.34
C MET A 182 -10.79 -13.37 -9.27
N SER A 183 -10.52 -14.68 -9.27
CA SER A 183 -10.82 -15.50 -8.09
C SER A 183 -10.00 -15.06 -6.88
N ARG A 184 -10.42 -15.45 -5.68
CA ARG A 184 -9.75 -15.07 -4.44
C ARG A 184 -8.29 -15.52 -4.44
N GLU A 185 -8.02 -16.76 -4.83
CA GLU A 185 -6.66 -17.30 -4.89
C GLU A 185 -5.81 -16.62 -5.96
N GLU A 186 -6.36 -16.35 -7.16
CA GLU A 186 -5.64 -15.63 -8.22
C GLU A 186 -5.31 -14.19 -7.82
N TYR A 187 -6.23 -13.50 -7.13
CA TYR A 187 -6.00 -12.14 -6.63
C TYR A 187 -4.87 -12.11 -5.59
N ILE A 188 -4.91 -13.02 -4.60
CA ILE A 188 -3.88 -13.10 -3.55
C ILE A 188 -2.51 -13.39 -4.17
N ASP A 189 -2.42 -14.36 -5.08
CA ASP A 189 -1.16 -14.70 -5.75
C ASP A 189 -0.61 -13.51 -6.56
N ALA A 190 -1.46 -12.87 -7.35
CA ALA A 190 -1.06 -11.72 -8.16
C ALA A 190 -0.66 -10.50 -7.31
N ALA A 191 -1.33 -10.26 -6.17
CA ALA A 191 -0.99 -9.18 -5.24
C ALA A 191 0.36 -9.44 -4.57
N ILE A 192 0.62 -10.69 -4.16
CA ILE A 192 1.94 -11.07 -3.62
C ILE A 192 3.03 -10.96 -4.69
N GLU A 193 2.75 -11.30 -5.95
CA GLU A 193 3.72 -11.10 -7.04
C GLU A 193 4.05 -9.62 -7.27
N GLU A 194 3.07 -8.73 -7.12
CA GLU A 194 3.27 -7.27 -7.16
C GLU A 194 4.19 -6.80 -6.04
N GLU A 195 3.92 -7.16 -4.79
CA GLU A 195 4.79 -6.85 -3.62
C GLU A 195 6.20 -7.40 -3.79
N THR A 196 6.29 -8.65 -4.27
CA THR A 196 7.56 -9.32 -4.55
C THR A 196 8.35 -8.52 -5.57
N GLN A 197 7.72 -7.98 -6.62
CA GLN A 197 8.39 -7.14 -7.60
C GLN A 197 8.84 -5.80 -6.99
N GLY A 198 8.01 -5.16 -6.17
CA GLY A 198 8.37 -3.93 -5.45
C GLY A 198 9.64 -4.10 -4.61
N VAL A 199 9.71 -5.17 -3.81
CA VAL A 199 10.89 -5.49 -3.00
C VAL A 199 12.12 -5.83 -3.86
N ILE A 200 11.96 -6.51 -4.99
CA ILE A 200 13.09 -6.76 -5.90
C ILE A 200 13.62 -5.46 -6.48
N ASP A 201 12.74 -4.55 -6.93
CA ASP A 201 13.15 -3.26 -7.46
C ASP A 201 13.91 -2.42 -6.40
N GLU A 202 13.50 -2.51 -5.12
CA GLU A 202 14.24 -1.93 -3.99
C GLU A 202 15.64 -2.55 -3.83
N ILE A 203 15.72 -3.88 -3.82
CA ILE A 203 16.98 -4.63 -3.67
C ILE A 203 17.94 -4.26 -4.80
N GLU A 204 17.49 -4.24 -6.05
CA GLU A 204 18.30 -3.91 -7.21
C GLU A 204 18.81 -2.46 -7.14
N ASN A 205 17.95 -1.51 -6.74
CA ASN A 205 18.35 -0.13 -6.53
C ASN A 205 19.41 -0.02 -5.42
N ASN A 206 19.21 -0.71 -4.29
CA ASN A 206 20.14 -0.68 -3.18
C ASN A 206 21.49 -1.31 -3.55
N GLN A 207 21.49 -2.43 -4.29
CA GLN A 207 22.71 -3.04 -4.83
C GLN A 207 23.47 -2.09 -5.76
N GLU A 208 22.77 -1.31 -6.59
CA GLU A 208 23.40 -0.27 -7.41
C GLU A 208 24.03 0.83 -6.53
N LEU A 209 23.33 1.31 -5.51
CA LEU A 209 23.90 2.27 -4.54
C LEU A 209 25.12 1.72 -3.82
N GLN A 210 25.08 0.47 -3.36
CA GLN A 210 26.20 -0.20 -2.70
C GLN A 210 27.42 -0.27 -3.63
N ARG A 211 27.21 -0.62 -4.90
CA ARG A 211 28.26 -0.64 -5.93
C ARG A 211 28.85 0.75 -6.19
N LEU A 212 28.02 1.79 -6.27
CA LEU A 212 28.46 3.16 -6.55
C LEU A 212 29.21 3.79 -5.36
N ARG A 213 28.76 3.54 -4.13
CA ARG A 213 29.27 4.19 -2.92
C ARG A 213 30.41 3.42 -2.24
N GLY A 214 30.57 2.14 -2.55
CA GLY A 214 31.68 1.31 -2.06
C GLY A 214 31.77 1.27 -0.54
N LYS A 215 32.78 1.92 0.06
CA LYS A 215 32.93 1.95 1.53
C LYS A 215 31.81 2.69 2.26
N ASN A 216 31.08 3.55 1.55
CA ASN A 216 29.92 4.29 2.07
C ASN A 216 28.61 3.67 1.58
N ALA A 217 28.64 2.38 1.21
CA ALA A 217 27.47 1.63 0.81
C ALA A 217 26.39 1.67 1.91
N PRO A 218 25.10 1.82 1.55
CA PRO A 218 24.02 1.63 2.50
C PRO A 218 23.98 0.16 2.98
N PRO A 219 23.39 -0.10 4.15
CA PRO A 219 23.10 -1.47 4.58
C PRO A 219 22.11 -2.13 3.61
N ASP A 220 21.96 -3.44 3.75
CA ASP A 220 21.01 -4.25 3.01
C ASP A 220 19.56 -3.82 3.31
N THR A 221 18.69 -3.86 2.30
CA THR A 221 17.24 -3.66 2.47
C THR A 221 16.56 -4.93 2.96
N LEU A 222 15.24 -4.85 3.20
CA LEU A 222 14.41 -5.99 3.54
C LEU A 222 14.62 -7.14 2.54
N LEU A 223 14.93 -8.33 3.06
CA LEU A 223 15.16 -9.56 2.29
C LEU A 223 16.32 -9.55 1.28
N GLN A 224 17.13 -8.48 1.21
CA GLN A 224 18.25 -8.43 0.26
C GLN A 224 19.25 -9.57 0.49
N ALA A 225 19.65 -9.82 1.74
CA ALA A 225 20.61 -10.86 2.06
C ALA A 225 20.09 -12.26 1.70
N GLU A 226 18.81 -12.51 1.95
CA GLU A 226 18.08 -13.73 1.62
C GLU A 226 17.96 -13.93 0.11
N TYR A 227 17.60 -12.88 -0.63
CA TYR A 227 17.57 -12.86 -2.09
C TYR A 227 18.94 -13.23 -2.67
N GLU A 228 20.00 -12.58 -2.20
CA GLU A 228 21.36 -12.82 -2.67
C GLU A 228 21.89 -14.21 -2.30
N ALA A 229 21.51 -14.74 -1.13
CA ALA A 229 21.83 -16.11 -0.74
C ALA A 229 21.16 -17.12 -1.68
N ALA A 230 19.85 -16.98 -1.91
CA ALA A 230 19.09 -17.84 -2.82
C ALA A 230 19.64 -17.77 -4.26
N TYR A 231 19.98 -16.56 -4.73
CA TYR A 231 20.66 -16.35 -6.01
C TYR A 231 21.94 -17.18 -6.11
N ARG A 232 22.86 -17.01 -5.14
CA ARG A 232 24.16 -17.69 -5.15
C ARG A 232 24.02 -19.21 -5.07
N ASP A 233 23.13 -19.68 -4.20
CA ASP A 233 22.92 -21.11 -3.98
C ASP A 233 22.37 -21.80 -5.23
N ALA A 234 21.41 -21.17 -5.93
CA ALA A 234 20.86 -21.71 -7.17
C ALA A 234 21.90 -21.79 -8.30
N VAL A 235 22.70 -20.73 -8.49
CA VAL A 235 23.80 -20.73 -9.49
C VAL A 235 24.83 -21.81 -9.17
N ASN A 236 25.23 -21.94 -7.90
CA ASN A 236 26.17 -22.97 -7.46
C ASN A 236 25.62 -24.39 -7.67
N ALA A 237 24.34 -24.61 -7.36
CA ALA A 237 23.68 -25.89 -7.54
C ALA A 237 23.59 -26.31 -9.01
N GLU A 238 23.19 -25.40 -9.90
CA GLU A 238 23.10 -25.66 -11.35
C GLU A 238 24.49 -25.89 -11.96
N ASN A 239 25.50 -25.09 -11.61
CA ASN A 239 26.87 -25.31 -12.07
C ASN A 239 27.43 -26.66 -11.59
N LYS A 240 27.12 -27.08 -10.36
CA LYS A 240 27.48 -28.41 -9.85
C LYS A 240 26.79 -29.53 -10.63
N ALA A 241 25.50 -29.40 -10.92
CA ALA A 241 24.75 -30.38 -11.71
C ALA A 241 25.28 -30.47 -13.15
N ARG A 242 25.60 -29.34 -13.77
CA ARG A 242 26.24 -29.28 -15.10
C ARG A 242 27.60 -29.97 -15.11
N ALA A 243 28.44 -29.72 -14.10
CA ALA A 243 29.74 -30.38 -13.98
C ALA A 243 29.60 -31.91 -13.87
N GLN A 244 28.64 -32.41 -13.08
CA GLN A 244 28.34 -33.84 -12.98
C GLN A 244 27.86 -34.43 -14.32
N ALA A 245 27.12 -33.66 -15.10
CA ALA A 245 26.66 -34.02 -16.44
C ALA A 245 27.68 -33.74 -17.55
N GLN A 246 28.92 -33.33 -17.23
CA GLN A 246 29.97 -32.95 -18.18
C GLN A 246 29.54 -31.84 -19.17
N ARG A 247 28.67 -30.93 -18.71
CA ARG A 247 28.23 -29.74 -19.44
C ARG A 247 29.11 -28.54 -19.08
N PRO A 248 29.29 -27.55 -19.99
CA PRO A 248 29.96 -26.31 -19.63
C PRO A 248 29.20 -25.58 -18.50
N PRO A 249 29.89 -24.78 -17.67
CA PRO A 249 29.23 -23.95 -16.66
C PRO A 249 28.24 -22.98 -17.31
N LEU A 250 27.37 -22.40 -16.49
CA LEU A 250 26.48 -21.33 -16.91
C LEU A 250 27.30 -20.15 -17.46
N THR A 251 26.79 -19.54 -18.53
CA THR A 251 27.25 -18.22 -18.99
C THR A 251 26.76 -17.14 -18.03
N PRO A 252 27.37 -15.93 -17.99
CA PRO A 252 26.92 -14.86 -17.10
C PRO A 252 25.43 -14.52 -17.21
N GLY A 253 24.86 -14.58 -18.43
CA GLY A 253 23.43 -14.35 -18.64
C GLY A 253 22.55 -15.50 -18.11
N GLU A 254 23.03 -16.75 -18.18
CA GLU A 254 22.33 -17.88 -17.58
C GLU A 254 22.43 -17.88 -16.05
N GLU A 255 23.58 -17.51 -15.48
CA GLU A 255 23.74 -17.32 -14.03
C GLU A 255 22.77 -16.29 -13.51
N ARG A 256 22.69 -15.13 -14.18
CA ARG A 256 21.74 -14.08 -13.84
C ARG A 256 20.30 -14.58 -13.84
N ARG A 257 19.85 -15.21 -14.92
CA ARG A 257 18.49 -15.75 -15.02
C ARG A 257 18.17 -16.80 -13.94
N VAL A 258 19.10 -17.72 -13.66
CA VAL A 258 18.90 -18.76 -12.64
C VAL A 258 18.87 -18.15 -11.25
N GLY A 259 19.78 -17.23 -10.97
CA GLY A 259 19.89 -16.56 -9.69
C GLY A 259 18.71 -15.63 -9.40
N GLU A 260 18.32 -14.77 -10.36
CA GLU A 260 17.16 -13.87 -10.25
C GLU A 260 15.86 -14.64 -10.01
N ALA A 261 15.65 -15.76 -10.72
CA ALA A 261 14.48 -16.59 -10.50
C ALA A 261 14.43 -17.19 -9.08
N ALA A 262 15.57 -17.64 -8.55
CA ALA A 262 15.65 -18.18 -7.20
C ALA A 262 15.52 -17.09 -6.12
N GLY A 263 16.14 -15.94 -6.34
CA GLY A 263 16.00 -14.77 -5.48
C GLY A 263 14.55 -14.29 -5.41
N ARG A 264 13.88 -14.14 -6.56
CA ARG A 264 12.46 -13.79 -6.65
C ARG A 264 11.60 -14.77 -5.88
N GLN A 265 11.80 -16.07 -6.11
CA GLN A 265 11.04 -17.11 -5.43
C GLN A 265 11.21 -17.03 -3.91
N ARG A 266 12.43 -16.77 -3.41
CA ARG A 266 12.69 -16.62 -1.98
C ARG A 266 11.97 -15.41 -1.37
N VAL A 267 11.91 -14.28 -2.08
CA VAL A 267 11.17 -13.09 -1.65
C VAL A 267 9.67 -13.41 -1.61
N LYS A 268 9.14 -14.04 -2.67
CA LYS A 268 7.73 -14.45 -2.73
C LYS A 268 7.35 -15.35 -1.55
N GLU A 269 8.16 -16.38 -1.29
CA GLU A 269 7.93 -17.30 -0.17
C GLU A 269 7.85 -16.58 1.18
N ALA A 270 8.62 -15.50 1.37
CA ALA A 270 8.60 -14.71 2.61
C ALA A 270 7.25 -14.00 2.84
N PHE A 271 6.61 -13.54 1.77
CA PHE A 271 5.27 -12.98 1.82
C PHE A 271 4.21 -14.07 2.02
N GLU A 272 4.29 -15.17 1.26
CA GLU A 272 3.33 -16.27 1.33
C GLU A 272 3.29 -16.95 2.71
N ASN A 273 4.44 -17.07 3.38
CA ASN A 273 4.56 -17.76 4.66
C ASN A 273 4.42 -16.85 5.89
N GLY A 274 4.26 -15.53 5.69
CA GLY A 274 4.12 -14.54 6.75
C GLY A 274 5.42 -14.17 7.48
N GLU A 275 6.59 -14.47 6.91
CA GLU A 275 7.88 -13.91 7.37
C GLU A 275 7.89 -12.38 7.23
N VAL A 276 7.28 -11.88 6.15
CA VAL A 276 6.95 -10.47 5.98
C VAL A 276 5.48 -10.25 6.32
N VAL A 277 5.23 -9.29 7.21
CA VAL A 277 3.89 -8.88 7.64
C VAL A 277 3.67 -7.40 7.35
N SER A 278 2.41 -7.02 7.20
CA SER A 278 2.03 -5.62 7.02
C SER A 278 2.46 -4.79 8.24
N SER A 279 3.05 -3.63 7.97
CA SER A 279 3.53 -2.71 9.02
C SER A 279 2.40 -1.98 9.74
N VAL A 280 1.18 -1.99 9.19
CA VAL A 280 0.02 -1.25 9.70
C VAL A 280 -0.71 -2.04 10.80
N ASP A 281 -0.94 -3.33 10.55
CA ASP A 281 -1.78 -4.20 11.38
C ASP A 281 -1.10 -5.49 11.85
N GLY A 282 0.09 -5.81 11.32
CA GLY A 282 0.85 -7.01 11.66
C GLY A 282 0.28 -8.31 11.07
N ASN A 283 -0.74 -8.22 10.21
CA ASN A 283 -1.32 -9.36 9.52
C ASN A 283 -0.38 -9.87 8.41
N THR A 284 -0.56 -11.14 8.05
CA THR A 284 0.12 -11.70 6.87
C THR A 284 -0.47 -11.12 5.59
N TYR A 285 0.34 -11.02 4.54
CA TYR A 285 -0.13 -10.54 3.24
C TYR A 285 -1.25 -11.41 2.64
N PRO A 286 -1.19 -12.75 2.70
CA PRO A 286 -2.30 -13.60 2.28
C PRO A 286 -3.62 -13.29 3.00
N ASP A 287 -3.59 -13.04 4.31
CA ASP A 287 -4.78 -12.68 5.08
C ASP A 287 -5.31 -11.31 4.66
N ASN A 288 -4.44 -10.30 4.58
CA ASN A 288 -4.82 -8.94 4.18
C ASN A 288 -5.42 -8.86 2.78
N TYR A 289 -4.83 -9.53 1.80
CA TYR A 289 -5.40 -9.58 0.44
C TYR A 289 -6.64 -10.46 0.37
N GLY A 290 -6.71 -11.52 1.17
CA GLY A 290 -7.92 -12.30 1.32
C GLY A 290 -9.10 -11.45 1.79
N ASP A 291 -8.89 -10.67 2.84
CA ASP A 291 -9.89 -9.75 3.39
C ASP A 291 -10.26 -8.65 2.39
N ALA A 292 -9.29 -8.08 1.67
CA ALA A 292 -9.53 -7.09 0.62
C ALA A 292 -10.39 -7.65 -0.53
N TRP A 293 -10.13 -8.89 -0.95
CA TRP A 293 -10.95 -9.59 -1.95
C TRP A 293 -12.37 -9.84 -1.41
N ASP A 294 -12.48 -10.32 -0.17
CA ASP A 294 -13.76 -10.58 0.48
C ASP A 294 -14.58 -9.29 0.61
N ASP A 295 -13.96 -8.16 0.95
CA ASP A 295 -14.61 -6.85 1.01
C ASP A 295 -15.09 -6.36 -0.36
N ALA A 296 -14.30 -6.55 -1.42
CA ALA A 296 -14.69 -6.19 -2.79
C ALA A 296 -15.83 -7.06 -3.34
N ASN A 297 -15.95 -8.31 -2.86
CA ASN A 297 -16.90 -9.32 -3.34
C ASN A 297 -18.03 -9.64 -2.36
N LYS A 298 -18.10 -8.96 -1.21
CA LYS A 298 -19.28 -8.93 -0.33
C LYS A 298 -20.43 -8.31 -1.12
N SER A 299 -21.13 -9.16 -1.87
CA SER A 299 -22.45 -8.86 -2.38
C SER A 299 -23.29 -8.40 -1.18
N CYS A 300 -24.00 -7.29 -1.33
CA CYS A 300 -25.06 -6.87 -0.42
C CYS A 300 -26.21 -7.90 -0.42
N PHE A 301 -25.93 -9.17 -0.11
CA PHE A 301 -26.85 -10.28 -0.22
C PHE A 301 -27.92 -10.25 0.89
N LEU A 302 -27.80 -9.32 1.84
CA LEU A 302 -28.86 -8.95 2.78
C LEU A 302 -29.25 -7.49 2.58
N TRP A 303 -30.11 -7.26 1.59
CA TRP A 303 -30.78 -6.01 1.19
C TRP A 303 -31.57 -5.26 2.29
N ILE A 304 -31.38 -5.54 3.59
CA ILE A 304 -32.18 -4.94 4.67
C ILE A 304 -31.43 -3.88 5.48
N PHE A 305 -30.09 -3.81 5.45
CA PHE A 305 -29.36 -2.85 6.30
C PHE A 305 -28.13 -2.23 5.62
N CYS A 306 -28.35 -1.49 4.53
CA CYS A 306 -27.40 -0.49 4.04
C CYS A 306 -28.09 0.88 4.08
#